data_AF-A0A5P9CRE6-F1
#
_entry.id   AF-A0A5P9CRE6-F1
#
_cell.length_a   1.000
_cell.length_b   1.000
_cell.length_c   1.000
_cell.angle_alpha   90.00
_cell.angle_beta   90.00
_cell.angle_gamma   90.00
#
_symmetry.space_group_name_H-M   'P 1'
#
loop_
_entity.id
_entity.type
_entity.pdbx_description
1 polymer ?
#
loop_
_entity_poly.entity_id
_entity_poly.type
_entity_poly.pdbx_seq_one_letter_code
_entity_poly.pdbx_strand_id
1 'polypeptide(L)'
;MALSDSRISKQGILTIKAQQFRTQEQNREDALERLAQIIRSAVQVQKKRRPKKPSRAANEKRLKSKNARSQTKSLRTRVSH
;
A
#
# COMPACT_ATOMS: atom_id res chain seq x y z
N MET A 1 -0.98 -8.54 13.14
CA MET A 1 -0.20 -7.34 12.79
C MET A 1 -0.35 -6.37 13.94
N ALA A 2 0.66 -6.26 14.81
CA ALA A 2 0.69 -5.20 15.80
C ALA A 2 0.86 -3.89 15.03
N LEU A 3 -0.05 -2.93 15.19
CA LEU A 3 0.23 -1.58 14.72
C LEU A 3 1.48 -1.13 15.48
N SER A 4 2.58 -0.91 14.76
CA SER A 4 3.84 -0.42 15.32
C SER A 4 3.74 1.08 15.58
N ASP A 5 2.69 1.51 16.28
CA ASP A 5 2.58 2.87 16.76
C ASP A 5 3.39 2.97 18.04
N SER A 6 4.46 3.78 18.02
CA SER A 6 5.35 3.99 19.15
C SER A 6 4.66 4.62 20.36
N ARG A 7 3.44 5.13 20.19
CA ARG A 7 2.61 5.73 21.24
C ARG A 7 1.79 4.70 22.04
N ILE A 8 1.73 3.44 21.59
CA ILE A 8 0.95 2.38 22.22
C ILE A 8 1.90 1.46 22.99
N SER A 9 1.71 1.38 24.30
CA SER A 9 2.45 0.43 25.15
C SER A 9 2.07 -1.02 24.85
N LYS A 10 2.88 -1.98 25.32
CA LYS A 10 2.59 -3.42 25.16
C LYS A 10 1.27 -3.85 25.80
N GLN A 11 0.79 -3.09 26.78
CA GLN A 11 -0.49 -3.28 27.46
C GLN A 11 -1.67 -2.63 26.71
N GLY A 12 -1.44 -2.03 25.55
CA GLY A 12 -2.48 -1.35 24.76
C GLY A 12 -2.84 0.06 25.25
N ILE A 13 -2.08 0.61 26.19
CA ILE A 13 -2.29 1.98 26.70
C ILE A 13 -1.70 2.98 25.70
N LEU A 14 -2.54 3.86 25.15
CA LEU A 14 -2.14 4.97 24.28
C LEU A 14 -1.73 6.18 25.11
N THR A 15 -0.47 6.63 24.98
CA THR A 15 0.03 7.84 25.66
C THR A 15 0.15 8.99 24.67
N ILE A 16 -0.58 10.08 24.90
CA ILE A 16 -0.53 11.31 24.07
C ILE A 16 0.13 12.42 24.90
N LYS A 17 1.21 13.00 24.38
CA LYS A 17 1.84 14.21 24.95
C LYS A 17 1.47 15.41 24.09
N ALA A 18 0.86 16.43 24.70
CA ALA A 18 0.59 17.73 24.09
C ALA A 18 1.40 18.80 24.84
N GLN A 19 2.34 19.42 24.14
CA GLN A 19 3.29 20.42 24.68
C GLN A 19 3.49 21.58 23.70
N GLN A 20 2.48 21.84 22.87
CA GLN A 20 2.56 22.80 21.76
C GLN A 20 2.26 24.23 22.20
N PHE A 21 1.44 24.40 23.24
CA PHE A 21 0.97 25.69 23.71
C PHE A 21 1.49 26.00 25.11
N ARG A 22 1.44 27.27 25.49
CA ARG A 22 1.85 27.74 26.83
C ARG A 22 0.81 27.42 27.91
N THR A 23 -0.47 27.34 27.56
CA THR A 23 -1.56 27.12 28.52
C THR A 23 -1.96 25.64 28.58
N GLN A 24 -2.42 25.19 29.74
CA GLN A 24 -2.87 23.80 29.93
C GLN A 24 -4.15 23.51 29.13
N GLU A 25 -5.07 24.46 29.06
CA GLU A 25 -6.36 24.32 28.36
C GLU A 25 -6.15 24.06 26.87
N GLN A 26 -5.30 24.86 26.21
CA GLN A 26 -4.98 24.67 24.79
C GLN A 26 -4.27 23.33 24.55
N ASN A 27 -3.37 22.92 25.44
CA ASN A 27 -2.74 21.60 25.34
C ASN A 27 -3.73 20.45 25.57
N ARG A 28 -4.75 20.64 26.41
CA ARG A 28 -5.81 19.65 26.64
C ARG A 28 -6.69 19.50 25.39
N GLU A 29 -7.06 20.61 24.77
CA GLU A 29 -7.83 20.61 23.51
C GLU A 29 -7.06 19.92 22.38
N ASP A 30 -5.77 20.25 22.20
CA ASP A 30 -4.89 19.60 21.23
C ASP A 30 -4.76 18.09 21.46
N ALA A 31 -4.61 17.66 22.72
CA ALA A 31 -4.56 16.23 23.05
C ALA A 31 -5.86 15.50 22.68
N LEU A 32 -7.02 16.12 22.94
CA LEU A 32 -8.33 15.57 22.61
C LEU A 32 -8.55 15.49 21.10
N GLU A 33 -8.13 16.52 20.35
CA GLU A 33 -8.24 16.53 18.90
C GLU A 33 -7.38 15.43 18.26
N ARG A 34 -6.13 15.29 18.72
CA ARG A 34 -5.23 14.22 18.27
C ARG A 34 -5.79 12.83 18.59
N LEU A 35 -6.36 12.65 19.79
CA LEU A 35 -7.03 11.41 20.16
C LEU A 35 -8.16 11.07 19.19
N ALA A 36 -9.02 12.06 18.89
CA ALA A 36 -10.13 11.88 17.96
C ALA A 36 -9.65 11.50 16.55
N GLN A 37 -8.58 12.13 16.06
CA GLN A 37 -7.98 11.80 14.76
C GLN A 37 -7.41 10.36 14.73
N ILE A 38 -6.72 9.94 15.80
CA ILE A 38 -6.20 8.57 15.91
C ILE A 38 -7.35 7.57 15.87
N ILE A 39 -8.42 7.78 16.65
CA ILE A 39 -9.58 6.89 16.66
C ILE A 39 -10.24 6.83 15.28
N ARG A 40 -10.47 7.98 14.64
CA ARG A 40 -11.09 8.04 13.30
C ARG A 40 -10.27 7.27 12.24
N SER A 41 -8.95 7.40 12.28
CA SER A 41 -8.07 6.68 11.34
C SER A 41 -7.99 5.18 11.64
N ALA A 42 -7.99 4.78 12.92
CA ALA A 42 -7.97 3.38 13.32
C ALA A 42 -9.26 2.64 12.98
N VAL A 43 -10.41 3.33 13.07
CA VAL A 43 -11.74 2.76 12.73
C VAL A 43 -11.96 2.72 11.21
N GLN A 44 -11.15 3.41 10.42
CA GLN A 44 -11.31 3.43 8.97
C GLN A 44 -11.02 2.05 8.35
N VAL A 45 -12.09 1.34 7.98
CA VAL A 45 -11.99 0.04 7.31
C VAL A 45 -11.50 0.24 5.88
N GLN A 46 -10.29 -0.22 5.60
CA GLN A 46 -9.71 -0.19 4.26
C GLN A 46 -10.50 -1.13 3.33
N LYS A 47 -10.98 -0.60 2.20
CA LYS A 47 -11.69 -1.41 1.20
C LYS A 47 -10.74 -2.48 0.65
N LYS A 48 -11.16 -3.75 0.73
CA LYS A 48 -10.39 -4.86 0.18
C LYS A 48 -10.06 -4.62 -1.29
N ARG A 49 -8.78 -4.54 -1.62
CA ARG A 49 -8.31 -4.44 -3.00
C ARG A 49 -8.68 -5.72 -3.75
N ARG A 50 -9.36 -5.58 -4.88
CA ARG A 50 -9.52 -6.67 -5.85
C ARG A 50 -8.33 -6.62 -6.82
N PRO A 51 -7.62 -7.73 -7.05
CA PRO A 51 -6.50 -7.74 -8.00
C PRO A 51 -7.02 -7.42 -9.40
N LYS A 52 -6.26 -6.62 -10.16
CA LYS A 52 -6.56 -6.34 -11.56
C LYS A 52 -6.01 -7.49 -12.42
N LYS A 53 -6.78 -7.91 -13.42
CA LYS A 53 -6.27 -8.81 -14.46
C LYS A 53 -5.19 -8.08 -15.29
N PRO A 54 -4.24 -8.79 -15.92
CA PRO A 54 -3.30 -8.20 -16.87
C PRO A 54 -4.04 -7.38 -17.94
N SER A 55 -3.45 -6.26 -18.35
CA SER A 55 -4.07 -5.40 -19.37
C SER A 55 -4.09 -6.08 -20.73
N ARG A 56 -5.03 -5.66 -21.60
CA ARG A 56 -5.09 -6.14 -22.99
C ARG A 56 -3.78 -5.89 -23.72
N ALA A 57 -3.17 -4.73 -23.51
CA ALA A 57 -1.87 -4.38 -24.07
C ALA A 57 -0.74 -5.30 -23.59
N ALA A 58 -0.74 -5.75 -22.32
CA ALA A 58 0.23 -6.71 -21.83
C ALA A 58 0.07 -8.08 -22.50
N ASN A 59 -1.18 -8.52 -22.70
CA ASN A 59 -1.49 -9.77 -23.40
C ASN A 59 -1.08 -9.72 -24.88
N GLU A 60 -1.35 -8.61 -25.57
CA GLU A 60 -0.93 -8.39 -26.96
C GLU A 60 0.59 -8.37 -27.10
N LYS A 61 1.30 -7.65 -26.22
CA LYS A 61 2.77 -7.63 -26.21
C LYS A 61 3.34 -9.04 -26.05
N ARG A 62 2.81 -9.83 -25.11
CA ARG A 62 3.22 -11.23 -24.92
C ARG A 62 3.03 -12.06 -26.19
N LEU A 63 1.89 -11.92 -26.87
CA LEU A 63 1.63 -12.64 -28.13
C LEU A 63 2.59 -12.21 -29.25
N LYS A 64 2.82 -10.90 -29.42
CA LYS A 64 3.77 -10.37 -30.40
C LYS A 64 5.18 -10.90 -30.15
N SER A 65 5.65 -10.85 -28.89
CA SER A 65 6.96 -11.40 -28.51
C SER A 65 7.05 -12.91 -28.74
N LYS A 66 5.98 -13.66 -28.46
CA LYS A 66 5.93 -15.10 -28.75
C LYS A 66 6.05 -15.38 -30.25
N ASN A 67 5.32 -14.63 -31.08
CA ASN A 67 5.33 -14.79 -32.54
C ASN A 67 6.70 -14.44 -33.13
N ALA A 68 7.29 -13.31 -32.73
CA ALA A 68 8.62 -12.90 -33.16
C ALA A 68 9.66 -13.98 -32.82
N ARG A 69 9.64 -14.51 -31.59
CA ARG A 69 10.55 -15.60 -31.19
C ARG A 69 10.34 -16.87 -32.00
N SER A 70 9.11 -17.21 -32.34
CA SER A 70 8.79 -18.38 -33.18
C SER A 70 9.36 -18.22 -34.59
N GLN A 71 9.19 -17.04 -35.21
CA GLN A 71 9.76 -16.73 -36.53
C GLN A 71 11.29 -16.82 -36.49
N THR A 72 11.93 -16.19 -35.49
CA THR A 72 13.39 -16.27 -35.34
C THR A 72 13.89 -17.70 -35.17
N LYS A 73 13.15 -18.57 -34.47
CA LYS A 73 13.50 -19.99 -34.34
C LYS A 73 13.35 -20.73 -35.67
N SER A 74 12.27 -20.49 -36.42
CA SER A 74 12.04 -21.12 -37.72
C SER A 74 13.20 -20.85 -38.68
N LEU A 75 13.64 -19.59 -38.75
CA LEU A 75 14.74 -19.16 -39.61
C LEU A 75 16.12 -19.73 -39.22
N ARG A 76 16.28 -20.21 -37.98
CA ARG A 76 17.53 -20.84 -37.50
C ARG A 76 17.61 -22.33 -37.81
N THR A 77 16.50 -22.94 -38.21
CA THR A 77 16.47 -24.36 -38.57
C THR A 77 17.32 -24.54 -39.83
N ARG A 78 18.13 -25.61 -39.89
CA ARG A 78 18.96 -25.89 -41.08
C ARG A 78 18.04 -25.96 -42.30
N VAL A 79 18.37 -25.16 -43.32
CA VAL A 79 17.74 -25.27 -44.63
C VAL A 79 18.16 -26.63 -45.19
N SER A 80 17.22 -27.56 -45.30
CA SER A 80 17.42 -28.76 -46.12
C SER A 80 17.37 -28.29 -47.56
N HIS A 81 18.52 -28.33 -48.24
CA HIS A 81 18.55 -28.39 -49.70
C HIS A 81 18.11 -29.76 -50.18
#